data_AF-A0A319BSY2-F1
#
_entry.id   AF-A0A319BSY2-F1
#
_cell.length_a   1.000
_cell.length_b   1.000
_cell.length_c   1.000
_cell.angle_alpha   90.00
_cell.angle_beta   90.00
_cell.angle_gamma   90.00
#
_symmetry.space_group_name_H-M   'P 1'
#
loop_
_entity.id
_entity.type
_entity.pdbx_description
1 polymer ?
#
loop_
_entity_poly.entity_id
_entity_poly.type
_entity_poly.pdbx_seq_one_letter_code
_entity_poly.pdbx_strand_id
1 'polypeptide(L)'
;EGIFFHKNHPIHFIAVAGLITARTEYPRVTVLTLDDSSGAVLDVVVQKADGPAEASGPASTSPDPTTARASASAPQHISPTTALPLDIHPLIPGALAHLKGTLSTYRHNRMQLQLERCSLLRGGVNAEMRFLDRRNRFRVEVLDAPWVLAPEELARLRCEADTEEERGEAEVARCRRRGRRRVEREERDCRKIWGRWEVEEGRREREAAVVREAGVELMRVLGRRGGEEGD
;
A
#
# COMPACT_ATOMS: atom_id res chain seq x y z
N GLU A 1 6.44 11.67 -7.44
CA GLU A 1 6.08 11.84 -8.86
C GLU A 1 4.57 12.09 -8.98
N GLY A 2 4.10 12.77 -10.03
CA GLY A 2 2.66 13.00 -10.25
C GLY A 2 2.16 14.43 -10.02
N ILE A 3 3.05 15.43 -10.05
CA ILE A 3 2.66 16.85 -10.11
C ILE A 3 3.06 17.37 -11.48
N PHE A 4 2.11 17.93 -12.20
CA PHE A 4 2.26 18.54 -13.51
C PHE A 4 2.05 20.03 -13.42
N PHE A 5 2.60 20.80 -14.34
CA PHE A 5 2.45 22.25 -14.33
C PHE A 5 1.67 22.71 -15.55
N HIS A 6 0.61 23.47 -15.32
CA HIS A 6 -0.02 24.27 -16.35
C HIS A 6 0.33 25.73 -16.10
N LYS A 7 1.14 26.32 -16.98
CA LYS A 7 1.85 27.59 -16.68
C LYS A 7 2.64 27.42 -15.37
N ASN A 8 2.32 28.19 -14.34
CA ASN A 8 2.92 28.08 -13.01
C ASN A 8 2.00 27.43 -11.97
N HIS A 9 0.85 26.87 -12.36
CA HIS A 9 -0.05 26.15 -11.45
C HIS A 9 0.38 24.69 -11.29
N PRO A 10 0.63 24.21 -10.06
CA PRO A 10 0.83 22.79 -9.79
C PRO A 10 -0.51 22.04 -9.85
N ILE A 11 -0.57 21.01 -10.68
CA ILE A 11 -1.74 20.15 -10.91
C ILE A 11 -1.38 18.73 -10.46
N HIS A 12 -2.12 18.24 -9.47
CA HIS A 12 -1.97 16.87 -8.97
C HIS A 12 -3.12 15.97 -9.45
N PHE A 13 -4.34 16.50 -9.41
CA PHE A 13 -5.54 15.80 -9.84
C PHE A 13 -6.18 16.50 -11.03
N ILE A 14 -6.71 15.72 -11.95
CA ILE A 14 -7.55 16.23 -13.03
C ILE A 14 -8.93 15.59 -12.98
N ALA A 15 -9.90 16.33 -13.51
CA ALA A 15 -11.22 15.84 -13.81
C ALA A 15 -11.44 16.00 -15.32
N VAL A 16 -11.84 14.93 -15.98
CA VAL A 16 -12.12 14.90 -17.42
C VAL A 16 -13.48 14.27 -17.66
N ALA A 17 -14.18 14.78 -18.65
CA ALA A 17 -15.43 14.19 -19.14
C ALA A 17 -15.31 13.97 -20.63
N GLY A 18 -15.79 12.82 -21.10
CA GLY A 18 -15.70 12.45 -22.49
C GLY A 18 -16.29 11.07 -22.76
N LEU A 19 -16.24 10.67 -24.02
CA LEU A 19 -16.70 9.38 -24.48
C LEU A 19 -15.61 8.35 -24.30
N ILE A 20 -15.97 7.18 -23.76
CA ILE A 20 -15.09 6.02 -23.76
C ILE A 20 -15.07 5.46 -25.19
N THR A 21 -13.91 5.45 -25.83
CA THR A 21 -13.74 4.97 -27.21
C THR A 21 -13.23 3.54 -27.27
N ALA A 22 -12.42 3.13 -26.29
CA ALA A 22 -11.87 1.80 -26.20
C ALA A 22 -11.79 1.33 -24.75
N ARG A 23 -11.83 0.01 -24.57
CA ARG A 23 -11.57 -0.67 -23.30
C ARG A 23 -10.69 -1.88 -23.58
N THR A 24 -9.53 -1.90 -22.94
CA THR A 24 -8.54 -2.97 -23.08
C THR A 24 -8.23 -3.54 -21.71
N GLU A 25 -8.36 -4.85 -21.56
CA GLU A 25 -8.12 -5.53 -20.30
C GLU A 25 -6.74 -6.19 -20.32
N TYR A 26 -5.90 -5.83 -19.35
CA TYR A 26 -4.62 -6.48 -19.08
C TYR A 26 -4.72 -7.25 -17.74
N PRO A 27 -3.77 -8.14 -17.43
CA PRO A 27 -3.82 -8.93 -16.20
C PRO A 27 -3.89 -8.08 -14.92
N ARG A 28 -3.10 -7.00 -14.85
CA ARG A 28 -3.00 -6.14 -13.66
C ARG A 28 -3.79 -4.84 -13.73
N VAL A 29 -4.17 -4.42 -14.93
CA VAL A 29 -4.83 -3.13 -15.16
C VAL A 29 -5.90 -3.25 -16.23
N THR A 30 -6.92 -2.41 -16.15
CA THR A 30 -7.82 -2.14 -17.28
C THR A 30 -7.53 -0.74 -17.79
N VAL A 31 -7.31 -0.62 -19.10
CA VAL A 31 -7.06 0.67 -19.76
C VAL A 31 -8.30 1.07 -20.54
N LEU A 32 -8.81 2.27 -20.28
CA LEU A 32 -9.91 2.88 -21.02
C LEU A 32 -9.34 4.05 -21.83
N THR A 33 -9.74 4.19 -23.08
CA THR A 33 -9.39 5.39 -23.87
C THR A 33 -10.57 6.34 -23.83
N LEU A 34 -10.33 7.60 -23.44
CA LEU A 34 -11.32 8.66 -23.35
C LEU A 34 -11.04 9.75 -24.39
N ASP A 35 -12.09 10.17 -25.10
CA ASP A 35 -12.08 11.28 -26.05
C ASP A 35 -13.02 12.39 -25.56
N ASP A 36 -12.47 13.60 -25.35
CA ASP A 36 -13.21 14.79 -24.96
C ASP A 36 -13.38 15.80 -26.11
N SER A 37 -13.09 15.39 -27.35
CA SER A 37 -13.12 16.21 -28.58
C SER A 37 -12.14 17.39 -28.60
N SER A 38 -11.18 17.46 -27.67
CA SER A 38 -10.15 18.51 -27.64
C SER A 38 -9.05 18.33 -28.69
N GLY A 39 -9.06 17.21 -29.43
CA GLY A 39 -8.05 16.86 -30.43
C GLY A 39 -6.99 15.87 -29.95
N ALA A 40 -7.07 15.42 -28.69
CA ALA A 40 -6.25 14.34 -28.15
C ALA A 40 -7.08 13.36 -27.31
N VAL A 41 -6.68 12.10 -27.33
CA VAL A 41 -7.28 11.05 -26.48
C VAL A 41 -6.41 10.80 -25.25
N LEU A 42 -7.05 10.42 -24.15
CA LEU A 42 -6.40 10.15 -22.87
C LEU A 42 -6.57 8.68 -22.48
N ASP A 43 -5.46 8.02 -22.16
CA ASP A 43 -5.47 6.67 -21.62
C ASP A 43 -5.71 6.71 -20.11
N VAL A 44 -6.79 6.09 -19.66
CA VAL A 44 -7.20 5.99 -18.26
C VAL A 44 -6.89 4.60 -17.75
N VAL A 45 -5.98 4.52 -16.79
CA VAL A 45 -5.51 3.27 -16.18
C VAL A 45 -6.28 3.02 -14.89
N VAL A 46 -6.88 1.84 -14.80
CA VAL A 46 -7.60 1.35 -13.62
C VAL A 46 -6.86 0.14 -13.08
N GLN A 47 -6.45 0.19 -11.82
CA GLN A 47 -5.77 -0.93 -11.18
C GLN A 47 -6.76 -2.04 -10.84
N LYS A 48 -6.34 -3.30 -11.04
CA LYS A 48 -7.06 -4.46 -10.51
C LYS A 48 -6.46 -4.80 -9.15
N ALA A 49 -7.28 -5.20 -8.20
CA ALA A 49 -6.81 -5.79 -6.96
C ALA A 49 -5.97 -7.03 -7.33
N ASP A 50 -4.81 -7.17 -6.71
CA ASP A 50 -4.04 -8.40 -6.80
C ASP A 50 -4.91 -9.52 -6.24
N GLY A 51 -5.45 -10.36 -7.12
CA GLY A 51 -6.03 -11.64 -6.72
C GLY A 51 -4.95 -12.49 -6.05
N PRO A 52 -5.31 -13.49 -5.23
CA PRO A 52 -4.33 -14.40 -4.66
C PRO A 52 -3.47 -14.94 -5.81
N ALA A 53 -2.17 -14.68 -5.73
CA ALA A 53 -1.19 -15.18 -6.69
C ALA A 53 -1.45 -16.66 -6.90
N GLU A 54 -1.65 -17.08 -8.16
CA GLU A 54 -1.74 -18.50 -8.47
C GLU A 54 -0.47 -19.19 -7.98
N ALA A 55 -0.61 -19.91 -6.86
CA ALA A 55 0.41 -20.79 -6.34
C ALA A 55 0.63 -21.87 -7.39
N SER A 56 1.72 -21.74 -8.14
CA SER A 56 2.25 -22.80 -8.98
C SER A 56 2.70 -23.95 -8.08
N GLY A 57 1.80 -24.90 -7.82
CA GLY A 57 2.08 -26.17 -7.14
C GLY A 57 1.58 -27.33 -8.01
N PRO A 58 2.33 -28.44 -8.15
CA PRO A 58 2.00 -29.51 -9.08
C PRO A 58 0.86 -30.39 -8.57
N ALA A 59 0.16 -30.99 -9.53
CA ALA A 59 -1.08 -31.76 -9.44
C ALA A 59 -1.11 -32.89 -8.38
N SER A 60 -2.27 -33.09 -7.76
CA SER A 60 -2.79 -34.42 -7.40
C SER A 60 -4.32 -34.44 -7.26
N THR A 61 -4.95 -35.24 -8.12
CA THR A 61 -6.19 -36.03 -7.92
C THR A 61 -7.58 -35.35 -7.98
N SER A 62 -8.36 -35.89 -8.92
CA SER A 62 -9.71 -35.59 -9.44
C SER A 62 -10.89 -36.04 -8.51
N PRO A 63 -12.18 -35.95 -8.90
CA PRO A 63 -13.08 -34.81 -8.64
C PRO A 63 -14.41 -35.19 -7.95
N ASP A 64 -15.06 -34.24 -7.27
CA ASP A 64 -16.47 -34.35 -6.86
C ASP A 64 -17.33 -33.33 -7.65
N PRO A 65 -18.37 -33.76 -8.39
CA PRO A 65 -19.13 -32.87 -9.26
C PRO A 65 -20.49 -32.52 -8.64
N THR A 66 -20.55 -31.67 -7.62
CA THR A 66 -21.84 -31.06 -7.25
C THR A 66 -21.67 -29.63 -6.71
N THR A 67 -22.11 -28.66 -7.52
CA THR A 67 -22.43 -27.28 -7.10
C THR A 67 -21.30 -26.36 -6.64
N ALA A 68 -20.15 -26.39 -7.33
CA ALA A 68 -19.25 -25.24 -7.37
C ALA A 68 -19.35 -24.57 -8.73
N ARG A 69 -20.50 -23.95 -9.04
CA ARG A 69 -20.55 -22.92 -10.09
C ARG A 69 -19.88 -21.70 -9.48
N ALA A 70 -18.55 -21.76 -9.41
CA ALA A 70 -17.69 -20.64 -9.08
C ALA A 70 -18.14 -19.50 -9.97
N SER A 71 -18.77 -18.51 -9.36
CA SER A 71 -18.93 -17.21 -9.99
C SER A 71 -17.49 -16.78 -10.27
N ALA A 72 -17.07 -16.82 -11.54
CA ALA A 72 -15.80 -16.23 -11.93
C ALA A 72 -15.85 -14.78 -11.45
N SER A 73 -15.24 -14.50 -10.30
CA SER A 73 -15.34 -13.20 -9.66
C SER A 73 -14.72 -12.21 -10.63
N ALA A 74 -15.53 -11.32 -11.20
CA ALA A 74 -15.04 -10.27 -12.06
C ALA A 74 -13.86 -9.58 -11.35
N PRO A 75 -12.76 -9.27 -12.07
CA PRO A 75 -11.60 -8.65 -11.44
C PRO A 75 -12.03 -7.39 -10.71
N GLN A 76 -11.78 -7.33 -9.40
CA GLN A 76 -12.16 -6.19 -8.58
C GLN A 76 -11.20 -5.03 -8.87
N HIS A 77 -11.71 -3.91 -9.34
CA HIS A 77 -10.91 -2.72 -9.59
C HIS A 77 -10.75 -1.88 -8.33
N ILE A 78 -9.57 -1.28 -8.15
CA ILE A 78 -9.25 -0.45 -6.98
C ILE A 78 -8.64 0.89 -7.39
N SER A 79 -8.86 1.90 -6.56
CA SER A 79 -8.21 3.21 -6.68
C SER A 79 -6.74 3.12 -6.25
N PRO A 80 -5.78 3.74 -6.95
CA PRO A 80 -4.37 3.71 -6.58
C PRO A 80 -4.08 4.35 -5.22
N THR A 81 -4.70 5.48 -4.90
CA THR A 81 -4.38 6.24 -3.67
C THR A 81 -5.10 5.67 -2.44
N THR A 82 -6.38 5.32 -2.58
CA THR A 82 -7.21 4.92 -1.43
C THR A 82 -7.46 3.42 -1.29
N ALA A 83 -7.01 2.61 -2.26
CA ALA A 83 -7.32 1.17 -2.38
C ALA A 83 -8.82 0.84 -2.26
N LEU A 84 -9.71 1.81 -2.52
CA LEU A 84 -11.16 1.62 -2.47
C LEU A 84 -11.64 0.95 -3.76
N PRO A 85 -12.67 0.09 -3.68
CA PRO A 85 -13.23 -0.57 -4.85
C PRO A 85 -13.87 0.44 -5.81
N LEU A 86 -13.59 0.27 -7.10
CA LEU A 86 -14.15 1.08 -8.20
C LEU A 86 -15.08 0.23 -9.06
N ASP A 87 -16.32 0.68 -9.26
CA ASP A 87 -17.21 0.07 -10.23
C ASP A 87 -16.99 0.69 -11.61
N ILE A 88 -16.26 -0.04 -12.46
CA ILE A 88 -16.04 0.34 -13.87
C ILE A 88 -16.90 -0.47 -14.85
N HIS A 89 -17.81 -1.32 -14.36
CA HIS A 89 -18.74 -2.05 -15.21
C HIS A 89 -19.52 -1.13 -16.18
N PRO A 90 -20.03 0.05 -15.79
CA PRO A 90 -20.76 0.92 -16.71
C PRO A 90 -19.86 1.66 -17.71
N LEU A 91 -18.53 1.61 -17.58
CA LEU A 91 -17.58 2.26 -18.47
C LEU A 91 -17.28 1.35 -19.68
N ILE A 92 -18.26 1.27 -20.57
CA ILE A 92 -18.14 0.56 -21.86
C ILE A 92 -17.88 1.55 -23.00
N PRO A 93 -17.28 1.11 -24.12
CA PRO A 93 -17.18 1.95 -25.32
C PRO A 93 -18.54 2.54 -25.72
N GLY A 94 -18.58 3.83 -26.02
CA GLY A 94 -19.80 4.60 -26.28
C GLY A 94 -20.43 5.25 -25.04
N ALA A 95 -19.98 4.91 -23.82
CA ALA A 95 -20.46 5.54 -22.61
C ALA A 95 -19.83 6.91 -22.38
N LEU A 96 -20.64 7.87 -21.95
CA LEU A 96 -20.19 9.21 -21.55
C LEU A 96 -19.88 9.21 -20.05
N ALA A 97 -18.62 9.47 -19.71
CA ALA A 97 -18.11 9.33 -18.35
C ALA A 97 -17.43 10.61 -17.87
N HIS A 98 -17.54 10.85 -16.57
CA HIS A 98 -16.77 11.85 -15.84
C HIS A 98 -15.83 11.13 -14.87
N LEU A 99 -14.54 11.28 -15.14
CA LEU A 99 -13.46 10.56 -14.48
C LEU A 99 -12.57 11.55 -13.75
N LYS A 100 -12.13 11.17 -12.55
CA LYS A 100 -11.19 11.92 -11.73
C LYS A 100 -10.03 11.03 -11.35
N GLY A 101 -8.84 11.60 -11.36
CA GLY A 101 -7.65 10.82 -11.11
C GLY A 101 -6.38 11.65 -11.01
N THR A 102 -5.29 10.96 -10.72
CA THR A 102 -3.94 11.52 -10.73
C THR A 102 -3.31 11.35 -12.10
N LEU A 103 -2.51 12.33 -12.51
CA LEU A 103 -1.76 12.23 -13.75
C LEU A 103 -0.51 11.37 -13.55
N SER A 104 -0.19 10.58 -14.56
CA SER A 104 1.02 9.77 -14.64
C SER A 104 1.57 9.80 -16.07
N THR A 105 2.85 9.49 -16.24
CA THR A 105 3.48 9.38 -17.55
C THR A 105 3.94 7.95 -17.79
N TYR A 106 3.59 7.40 -18.93
CA TYR A 106 4.08 6.10 -19.39
C TYR A 106 5.15 6.28 -20.46
N ARG A 107 6.28 5.59 -20.30
CA ARG A 107 7.45 5.65 -21.20
C ARG A 107 7.82 7.09 -21.59
N HIS A 108 7.85 7.98 -20.59
CA HIS A 108 8.27 9.39 -20.65
C HIS A 108 7.44 10.34 -21.54
N ASN A 109 6.61 9.87 -22.48
CA ASN A 109 5.92 10.73 -23.44
C ASN A 109 4.40 10.56 -23.50
N ARG A 110 3.82 9.48 -22.94
CA ARG A 110 2.38 9.25 -22.96
C ARG A 110 1.76 9.65 -21.63
N MET A 111 0.90 10.67 -21.63
CA MET A 111 0.13 11.03 -20.44
C MET A 111 -0.99 10.02 -20.20
N GLN A 112 -1.12 9.59 -18.96
CA GLN A 112 -2.14 8.64 -18.51
C GLN A 112 -2.81 9.15 -17.24
N LEU A 113 -4.10 8.85 -17.11
CA LEU A 113 -4.87 9.15 -15.91
C LEU A 113 -5.01 7.89 -15.05
N GLN A 114 -4.50 7.91 -13.83
CA GLN A 114 -4.78 6.85 -12.85
C GLN A 114 -6.13 7.13 -12.21
N LEU A 115 -7.09 6.22 -12.40
CA LEU A 115 -8.48 6.44 -12.00
C LEU A 115 -8.64 6.37 -10.48
N GLU A 116 -9.11 7.47 -9.88
CA GLU A 116 -9.45 7.54 -8.46
C GLU A 116 -10.97 7.50 -8.22
N ARG A 117 -11.75 8.15 -9.10
CA ARG A 117 -13.22 8.16 -9.03
C ARG A 117 -13.82 8.23 -10.43
N CYS A 118 -14.91 7.50 -10.64
CA CYS A 118 -15.68 7.55 -11.89
C CYS A 118 -17.15 7.85 -11.60
N SER A 119 -17.81 8.48 -12.56
CA SER A 119 -19.26 8.69 -12.57
C SER A 119 -19.77 8.70 -14.00
N LEU A 120 -20.88 8.00 -14.26
CA LEU A 120 -21.51 8.03 -15.57
C LEU A 120 -22.31 9.33 -15.73
N LEU A 121 -22.15 10.02 -16.85
CA LEU A 121 -22.90 11.23 -17.17
C LEU A 121 -24.28 10.86 -17.74
N ARG A 122 -25.16 10.37 -16.86
CA ARG A 122 -26.52 9.91 -17.21
C ARG A 122 -27.41 10.98 -17.86
N GLY A 123 -27.12 12.26 -17.64
CA GLY A 123 -27.84 13.38 -18.26
C GLY A 123 -27.46 13.64 -19.72
N GLY A 124 -26.65 12.76 -20.34
CA GLY A 124 -26.19 12.87 -21.71
C GLY A 124 -25.49 14.21 -21.98
N VAL A 125 -25.79 14.80 -23.14
CA VAL A 125 -25.19 16.06 -23.62
C VAL A 125 -25.39 17.22 -22.65
N ASN A 126 -26.51 17.30 -21.93
CA ASN A 126 -26.75 18.40 -20.99
C ASN A 126 -25.79 18.35 -19.79
N ALA A 127 -25.48 17.15 -19.30
CA ALA A 127 -24.54 16.98 -18.19
C ALA A 127 -23.10 17.28 -18.63
N GLU A 128 -22.76 16.91 -19.87
CA GLU A 128 -21.50 17.26 -20.52
C GLU A 128 -21.33 18.76 -20.70
N MET A 129 -22.34 19.45 -21.23
CA MET A 129 -22.31 20.90 -21.41
C MET A 129 -22.11 21.65 -20.08
N ARG A 130 -22.74 21.19 -19.00
CA ARG A 130 -22.49 21.74 -17.65
C ARG A 130 -21.07 21.47 -17.16
N PHE A 131 -20.48 20.34 -17.53
CA PHE A 131 -19.08 20.07 -17.21
C PHE A 131 -18.14 20.98 -18.01
N LEU A 132 -18.38 21.14 -19.31
CA LEU A 132 -17.60 22.02 -20.19
C LEU A 132 -17.68 23.48 -19.75
N ASP A 133 -18.85 23.96 -19.37
CA ASP A 133 -19.04 25.31 -18.82
C ASP A 133 -18.19 25.52 -17.55
N ARG A 134 -18.27 24.58 -16.59
CA ARG A 134 -17.42 24.61 -15.38
C ARG A 134 -15.93 24.57 -15.70
N ARG A 135 -15.51 23.74 -16.66
CA ARG A 135 -14.11 23.65 -17.10
C ARG A 135 -13.63 24.98 -17.69
N ASN A 136 -14.41 25.59 -18.57
CA ASN A 136 -14.06 26.84 -19.22
C ASN A 136 -13.99 27.99 -18.21
N ARG A 137 -14.97 28.07 -17.30
CA ARG A 137 -14.96 29.05 -16.22
C ARG A 137 -13.72 28.90 -15.34
N PHE A 138 -13.42 27.69 -14.88
CA PHE A 138 -12.23 27.43 -14.06
C PHE A 138 -10.93 27.76 -14.80
N ARG A 139 -10.86 27.48 -16.11
CA ARG A 139 -9.70 27.84 -16.92
C ARG A 139 -9.47 29.35 -16.93
N VAL A 140 -10.51 30.13 -17.25
CA VAL A 140 -10.40 31.59 -17.37
C VAL A 140 -10.16 32.26 -16.01
N GLU A 141 -10.88 31.82 -14.98
CA GLU A 141 -10.79 32.43 -13.64
C GLU A 141 -9.52 32.03 -12.88
N VAL A 142 -9.04 30.79 -13.03
CA VAL A 142 -7.95 30.23 -12.21
C VAL A 142 -6.70 29.94 -13.02
N LEU A 143 -6.79 29.05 -14.02
CA LEU A 143 -5.60 28.55 -14.73
C LEU A 143 -4.95 29.61 -15.62
N ASP A 144 -5.74 30.56 -16.14
CA ASP A 144 -5.22 31.58 -17.04
C ASP A 144 -4.55 32.74 -16.31
N ALA A 145 -5.00 33.05 -15.09
CA ALA A 145 -4.34 33.96 -14.19
C ALA A 145 -3.05 33.33 -13.62
N PRO A 146 -1.92 34.04 -13.54
CA PRO A 146 -0.70 33.48 -12.98
C PRO A 146 -0.86 33.21 -11.48
N TRP A 147 -0.37 32.06 -11.01
CA TRP A 147 -0.30 31.77 -9.58
C TRP A 147 0.75 32.68 -8.92
N VAL A 148 0.31 33.69 -8.19
CA VAL A 148 1.18 34.64 -7.49
C VAL A 148 0.83 34.68 -6.01
N LEU A 149 1.85 34.75 -5.17
CA LEU A 149 1.72 34.96 -3.73
C LEU A 149 2.25 36.34 -3.40
N ALA A 150 1.56 37.07 -2.52
CA ALA A 150 2.06 38.36 -2.07
C ALA A 150 3.38 38.15 -1.28
N PRO A 151 4.34 39.09 -1.36
CA PRO A 151 5.61 38.96 -0.65
C PRO A 151 5.43 38.85 0.87
N GLU A 152 4.40 39.49 1.42
CA GLU A 152 4.01 39.39 2.83
C GLU A 152 3.53 37.99 3.21
N GLU A 153 2.70 37.37 2.37
CA GLU A 153 2.23 36.00 2.55
C GLU A 153 3.39 35.02 2.43
N LEU A 154 4.29 35.24 1.48
CA LEU A 154 5.50 34.42 1.31
C LEU A 154 6.40 34.49 2.55
N ALA A 155 6.60 35.68 3.12
CA ALA A 155 7.38 35.85 4.34
C ALA A 155 6.72 35.14 5.53
N ARG A 156 5.40 35.24 5.67
CA ARG A 156 4.63 34.52 6.69
C ARG A 156 4.77 33.01 6.55
N LEU A 157 4.58 32.48 5.34
CA LEU A 157 4.67 31.04 5.07
C LEU A 157 6.09 30.49 5.31
N ARG A 158 7.13 31.27 5.00
CA ARG A 158 8.52 30.90 5.30
C ARG A 158 8.75 30.82 6.81
N CYS A 159 8.33 31.83 7.55
CA CYS A 159 8.44 31.81 9.01
C CYS A 159 7.65 30.64 9.62
N GLU A 160 6.46 30.33 9.10
CA GLU A 160 5.66 29.19 9.55
C GLU A 160 6.39 27.86 9.30
N ALA A 161 6.94 27.68 8.09
CA ALA A 161 7.72 26.49 7.73
C ALA A 161 8.94 26.31 8.63
N ASP A 162 9.70 27.37 8.90
CA ASP A 162 10.86 27.32 9.80
C ASP A 162 10.44 26.92 11.22
N THR A 163 9.34 27.48 11.74
CA THR A 163 8.85 27.12 13.08
C THR A 163 8.29 25.70 13.15
N GLU A 164 7.71 25.17 12.07
CA GLU A 164 7.25 23.80 11.99
C GLU A 164 8.44 22.83 11.95
N GLU A 165 9.48 23.16 11.19
CA GLU A 165 10.72 22.39 11.13
C GLU A 165 11.37 22.28 12.52
N GLU A 166 11.56 23.40 13.23
CA GLU A 166 12.10 23.40 14.59
C GLU A 166 11.26 22.55 15.56
N ARG A 167 9.92 22.60 15.45
CA ARG A 167 9.02 21.77 16.26
C ARG A 167 9.19 20.29 15.93
N GLY A 168 9.28 19.95 14.66
CA GLY A 168 9.52 18.58 14.18
C GLY A 168 10.85 18.03 14.68
N GLU A 169 11.93 18.81 14.57
CA GLU A 169 13.25 18.43 15.09
C GLU A 169 13.23 18.23 16.61
N ALA A 170 12.57 19.13 17.35
CA ALA A 170 12.43 19.02 18.79
C ALA A 170 11.65 17.75 19.18
N GLU A 171 10.61 17.38 18.44
CA GLU A 171 9.84 16.16 18.63
C GLU A 171 10.68 14.90 18.35
N VAL A 172 11.38 14.86 17.22
CA VAL A 172 12.29 13.76 16.86
C VAL A 172 13.37 13.61 17.94
N ALA A 173 13.95 14.70 18.44
CA ALA A 173 14.92 14.68 19.52
C ALA A 173 14.31 14.16 20.84
N ARG A 174 13.05 14.52 21.16
CA ARG A 174 12.33 13.97 22.32
C ARG A 174 12.08 12.47 22.17
N CYS A 175 11.62 12.01 21.02
CA CYS A 175 11.42 10.59 20.72
C CYS A 175 12.73 9.81 20.80
N ARG A 176 13.83 10.34 20.23
CA ARG A 176 15.16 9.73 20.31
C ARG A 176 15.65 9.62 21.75
N ARG A 177 15.45 10.65 22.58
CA ARG A 177 15.78 10.61 24.01
C ARG A 177 14.96 9.55 24.76
N ARG A 178 13.67 9.45 24.49
CA ARG A 178 12.80 8.40 25.08
C ARG A 178 13.22 7.00 24.64
N GLY A 179 13.56 6.84 23.36
CA GLY A 179 14.09 5.59 22.80
C GLY A 179 15.38 5.15 23.50
N ARG A 180 16.37 6.05 23.64
CA ARG A 180 17.62 5.75 24.37
C ARG A 180 17.36 5.31 25.81
N ARG A 181 16.48 6.01 26.53
CA ARG A 181 16.11 5.64 27.91
C ARG A 181 15.41 4.28 27.99
N ARG A 182 14.66 3.89 26.96
CA ARG A 182 14.01 2.57 26.89
C ARG A 182 15.07 1.47 26.69
N VAL A 183 15.98 1.67 25.75
CA VAL A 183 17.10 0.75 25.47
C VAL A 183 17.96 0.55 26.72
N GLU A 184 18.33 1.62 27.42
CA GLU A 184 19.13 1.49 28.66
C GLU A 184 18.42 0.69 29.77
N ARG A 185 17.08 0.83 29.88
CA ARG A 185 16.28 0.03 30.82
C ARG A 185 16.24 -1.44 30.41
N GLU A 186 15.98 -1.69 29.13
CA GLU A 186 15.96 -3.03 28.55
C GLU A 186 17.33 -3.72 28.75
N GLU A 187 18.45 -3.03 28.50
CA GLU A 187 19.80 -3.56 28.74
C GLU A 187 20.06 -3.89 30.22
N ARG A 188 19.57 -3.05 31.15
CA ARG A 188 19.71 -3.30 32.59
C ARG A 188 18.89 -4.52 33.00
N ASP A 189 17.68 -4.67 32.45
CA ASP A 189 16.82 -5.81 32.77
C ASP A 189 17.33 -7.10 32.12
N CYS A 190 17.82 -7.05 30.87
CA CYS A 190 18.54 -8.15 30.22
C CYS A 190 19.73 -8.62 31.05
N ARG A 191 20.55 -7.70 31.59
CA ARG A 191 21.67 -8.06 32.47
C ARG A 191 21.23 -8.78 33.75
N LYS A 192 20.13 -8.35 34.37
CA LYS A 192 19.58 -9.02 35.57
C LYS A 192 18.99 -10.40 35.24
N ILE A 193 18.33 -10.54 34.09
CA ILE A 193 17.78 -11.81 33.63
C ILE A 193 18.92 -12.78 33.35
N TRP A 194 19.96 -12.32 32.65
CA TRP A 194 21.14 -13.12 32.36
C TRP A 194 21.83 -13.63 33.62
N GLY A 195 22.10 -12.75 34.59
CA GLY A 195 22.74 -13.16 35.85
C GLY A 195 21.88 -14.15 36.66
N ARG A 196 20.55 -14.03 36.63
CA ARG A 196 19.66 -15.02 37.27
C ARG A 196 19.67 -16.35 36.53
N TRP A 197 19.67 -16.33 35.21
CA TRP A 197 19.73 -17.52 34.37
C TRP A 197 21.05 -18.27 34.58
N GLU A 198 22.18 -17.58 34.66
CA GLU A 198 23.51 -18.17 34.87
C GLU A 198 23.63 -18.90 36.22
N VAL A 199 23.07 -18.32 37.29
CA VAL A 199 22.99 -18.97 38.61
C VAL A 199 22.07 -20.20 38.57
N GLU A 200 20.93 -20.09 37.90
CA GLU A 200 19.99 -21.19 37.75
C GLU A 200 20.58 -22.34 36.92
N GLU A 201 21.28 -22.03 35.82
CA GLU A 201 22.00 -23.01 35.01
C GLU A 201 23.13 -23.68 35.80
N GLY A 202 23.93 -22.91 36.54
CA GLY A 202 24.95 -23.50 37.41
C GLY A 202 24.34 -24.44 38.46
N ARG A 203 23.10 -24.20 38.89
CA ARG A 203 22.36 -25.13 39.77
C ARG A 203 21.91 -26.38 39.01
N ARG A 204 21.32 -26.22 37.82
CA ARG A 204 20.90 -27.33 36.96
C ARG A 204 22.05 -28.23 36.57
N GLU A 205 23.22 -27.66 36.27
CA GLU A 205 24.41 -28.43 35.90
C GLU A 205 24.92 -29.28 37.07
N ARG A 206 24.91 -28.73 38.29
CA ARG A 206 25.25 -29.47 39.52
C ARG A 206 24.23 -30.59 39.79
N GLU A 207 22.94 -30.29 39.70
CA GLU A 207 21.87 -31.29 39.83
C GLU A 207 22.04 -32.39 38.77
N ALA A 208 22.31 -32.02 37.52
CA ALA A 208 22.57 -32.97 36.44
C ALA A 208 23.86 -33.78 36.67
N ALA A 209 24.90 -33.21 37.28
CA ALA A 209 26.11 -33.94 37.64
C ALA A 209 25.83 -35.00 38.71
N VAL A 210 25.05 -34.65 39.73
CA VAL A 210 24.61 -35.59 40.77
C VAL A 210 23.74 -36.70 40.16
N VAL A 211 22.81 -36.36 39.26
CA VAL A 211 21.99 -37.37 38.56
C VAL A 211 22.83 -38.27 37.65
N ARG A 212 23.83 -37.72 36.95
CA ARG A 212 24.77 -38.52 36.15
C ARG A 212 25.57 -39.48 37.02
N GLU A 213 26.08 -39.01 38.16
CA GLU A 213 26.85 -39.82 39.10
C GLU A 213 26.00 -40.92 39.73
N ALA A 214 24.79 -40.58 40.21
CA ALA A 214 23.82 -41.55 40.70
C ALA A 214 23.38 -42.55 39.61
N GLY A 215 23.26 -42.10 38.36
CA GLY A 215 22.98 -42.95 37.21
C GLY A 215 24.12 -43.94 36.90
N VAL A 216 25.37 -43.49 36.96
CA VAL A 216 26.56 -44.35 36.83
C VAL A 216 26.62 -45.37 37.96
N GLU A 217 26.31 -44.97 39.19
CA GLU A 217 26.27 -45.85 40.35
C GLU A 217 25.16 -46.89 40.23
N LEU A 218 23.96 -46.49 39.82
CA LEU A 218 22.85 -47.39 39.50
C LEU A 218 23.25 -48.40 38.42
N MET A 219 23.90 -47.96 37.34
CA MET A 219 24.40 -48.84 36.28
C MET A 219 25.46 -49.83 36.78
N ARG A 220 26.32 -49.44 37.73
CA ARG A 220 27.27 -50.36 38.37
C ARG A 220 26.57 -51.40 39.24
N VAL A 221 25.54 -51.01 39.99
CA VAL A 221 24.74 -51.93 40.82
C VAL A 221 23.96 -52.91 39.95
N LEU A 222 23.30 -52.42 38.89
CA LEU A 222 22.58 -53.27 37.93
C LEU A 222 23.54 -54.19 37.16
N GLY A 223 24.74 -53.73 36.80
CA GLY A 223 25.78 -54.56 36.17
C GLY A 223 26.32 -55.67 37.09
N ARG A 224 26.37 -55.45 38.41
CA ARG A 224 26.70 -56.53 39.38
C ARG A 224 25.57 -57.54 39.51
N ARG A 225 24.33 -57.08 39.55
CA ARG A 225 23.14 -57.95 39.68
C ARG A 225 22.87 -58.78 38.42
N GLY A 226 23.17 -58.25 37.24
CA GLY A 226 23.10 -59.00 35.97
C GLY A 226 24.24 -60.00 35.77
N GLY A 227 25.30 -59.96 36.60
CA GLY A 227 26.36 -60.97 36.63
C GLY A 227 26.09 -62.15 37.58
N GLU A 228 25.08 -62.04 38.45
CA GLU A 228 24.69 -63.09 39.40
C GLU A 228 23.54 -63.98 38.88
N GLU A 229 22.93 -63.66 37.73
CA GLU A 229 21.88 -64.47 37.08
C GLU A 229 22.39 -65.27 35.86
N GLY A 230 23.71 -65.34 35.63
CA GLY A 230 24.32 -65.93 34.44
C GLY A 230 25.51 -66.86 34.72
N ASP A 231 25.43 -67.70 35.75
CA ASP A 231 26.31 -68.87 35.96
C ASP A 231 25.48 -70.07 36.47
#